data_AF-A0A239L191-F1
#
_entry.id   AF-A0A239L191-F1
#
_cell.length_a   1.000
_cell.length_b   1.000
_cell.length_c   1.000
_cell.angle_alpha   90.00
_cell.angle_beta   90.00
_cell.angle_gamma   90.00
#
_symmetry.space_group_name_H-M   'P 1'
#
loop_
_entity.id
_entity.type
_entity.pdbx_description
1 polymer ?
#
loop_
_entity_poly.entity_id
_entity_poly.type
_entity_poly.pdbx_seq_one_letter_code
_entity_poly.pdbx_strand_id
1 'polypeptide(L)'
;MKLLPTDMQAHLDDGTTTLAWCWRIERADGAIFGFTDHDRTLVISGASFEPDSGFSASEIRASADFSVDGQDAEGALRSDRITETDILDGRWDNAAIEVWRVNWEDVAQRVLMRRGNLGQIRRGKQVFVAEVRSLTHFLNQPVGRTYQYYCDAELGDARCGVNLATPSYSGSGSVALVSGDRAFRTAGLGGFAANWFALGRVEWTSGANAGRRAEVSIHSIVAGAAQITLIEAPVREITLGDGFFIQAGCDKQFATCRIKFGNGVNFRGFPAIPGDDTIVRYPTQGGGNTGQPL
;
A
#
# COMPACT_ATOMS: atom_id res chain seq x y z
N MET A 1 22.01 -18.61 17.26
CA MET A 1 22.38 -19.81 16.47
C MET A 1 21.08 -20.41 15.94
N LYS A 2 20.96 -20.65 14.63
CA LYS A 2 19.74 -21.25 14.05
C LYS A 2 19.78 -22.75 14.26
N LEU A 3 18.63 -23.34 14.59
CA LEU A 3 18.47 -24.79 14.62
C LEU A 3 18.32 -25.28 13.18
N LEU A 4 19.23 -26.13 12.72
CA LEU A 4 19.20 -26.72 11.39
C LEU A 4 18.49 -28.09 11.44
N PRO A 5 17.68 -28.44 10.41
CA PRO A 5 17.20 -29.81 10.26
C PRO A 5 18.37 -30.80 10.24
N THR A 6 18.20 -31.97 10.84
CA THR A 6 19.29 -32.96 11.01
C THR A 6 19.96 -33.32 9.69
N ASP A 7 19.15 -33.54 8.64
CA ASP A 7 19.67 -33.93 7.31
C ASP A 7 20.44 -32.78 6.65
N MET A 8 19.99 -31.54 6.84
CA MET A 8 20.69 -30.34 6.36
C MET A 8 22.03 -30.16 7.09
N GLN A 9 22.08 -30.40 8.40
CA GLN A 9 23.31 -30.34 9.17
C GLN A 9 24.30 -31.42 8.71
N ALA A 10 23.84 -32.65 8.53
CA ALA A 10 24.68 -33.75 8.05
C ALA A 10 25.27 -33.46 6.67
N HIS A 11 24.47 -32.89 5.75
CA HIS A 11 24.96 -32.47 4.43
C HIS A 11 26.01 -31.36 4.53
N LEU A 12 25.80 -30.37 5.40
CA LEU A 12 26.80 -29.30 5.63
C LEU A 12 28.11 -29.85 6.21
N ASP A 13 28.04 -30.84 7.08
CA ASP A 13 29.19 -31.47 7.72
C ASP A 13 29.99 -32.37 6.76
N ASP A 14 29.36 -32.92 5.71
CA ASP A 14 30.01 -33.71 4.65
C ASP A 14 30.97 -32.87 3.78
N GLY A 15 30.74 -31.56 3.70
CA GLY A 15 31.61 -30.60 3.01
C GLY A 15 31.41 -30.52 1.48
N THR A 16 30.52 -31.32 0.90
CA THR A 16 30.04 -31.14 -0.48
C THR A 16 28.94 -30.07 -0.51
N THR A 17 29.11 -29.00 -1.30
CA THR A 17 28.16 -27.88 -1.30
C THR A 17 27.25 -27.91 -2.51
N THR A 18 26.24 -28.77 -2.49
CA THR A 18 25.15 -28.74 -3.49
C THR A 18 24.06 -27.75 -3.09
N LEU A 19 24.49 -26.57 -2.60
CA LEU A 19 23.61 -25.58 -1.99
C LEU A 19 23.34 -24.40 -2.92
N ALA A 20 22.06 -24.08 -3.06
CA ALA A 20 21.55 -22.91 -3.75
C ALA A 20 20.86 -21.94 -2.78
N TRP A 21 20.83 -20.66 -3.15
CA TRP A 21 19.95 -19.67 -2.57
C TRP A 21 18.61 -19.66 -3.29
N CYS A 22 17.53 -19.62 -2.52
CA CYS A 22 16.18 -19.54 -3.06
C CYS A 22 15.39 -18.42 -2.39
N TRP A 23 14.74 -17.57 -3.17
CA TRP A 23 13.91 -16.45 -2.69
C TRP A 23 12.46 -16.73 -3.01
N ARG A 24 11.61 -16.69 -1.99
CA ARG A 24 10.15 -16.75 -2.14
C ARG A 24 9.59 -15.38 -1.83
N ILE A 25 8.94 -14.76 -2.81
CA ILE A 25 8.30 -13.46 -2.67
C ILE A 25 6.79 -13.66 -2.81
N GLU A 26 6.03 -13.11 -1.88
CA GLU A 26 4.57 -13.16 -1.86
C GLU A 26 4.02 -11.74 -1.89
N ARG A 27 3.30 -11.43 -2.97
CA ARG A 27 2.65 -10.13 -3.18
C ARG A 27 1.35 -10.04 -2.37
N ALA A 28 0.89 -8.82 -2.13
CA ALA A 28 -0.35 -8.57 -1.36
C ALA A 28 -1.61 -9.18 -2.00
N ASP A 29 -1.59 -9.49 -3.30
CA ASP A 29 -2.66 -10.20 -4.02
C ASP A 29 -2.57 -11.74 -3.91
N GLY A 30 -1.60 -12.26 -3.14
CA GLY A 30 -1.40 -13.69 -2.92
C GLY A 30 -0.58 -14.39 -4.01
N ALA A 31 -0.13 -13.67 -5.05
CA ALA A 31 0.75 -14.23 -6.06
C ALA A 31 2.14 -14.53 -5.46
N ILE A 32 2.64 -15.74 -5.69
CA ILE A 32 3.92 -16.24 -5.19
C ILE A 32 4.92 -16.33 -6.35
N PHE A 33 6.11 -15.81 -6.12
CA PHE A 33 7.23 -15.79 -7.06
C PHE A 33 8.42 -16.47 -6.38
N GLY A 34 8.97 -17.48 -7.03
CA GLY A 34 10.15 -18.20 -6.57
C GLY A 34 11.32 -17.94 -7.50
N PHE A 35 12.48 -17.63 -6.93
CA PHE A 35 13.72 -17.40 -7.68
C PHE A 35 14.85 -18.21 -7.07
N THR A 36 15.79 -18.68 -7.88
CA THR A 36 16.96 -19.43 -7.40
C THR A 36 18.22 -19.01 -8.15
N ASP A 37 19.37 -19.06 -7.46
CA ASP A 37 20.70 -18.88 -8.06
C ASP A 37 21.24 -20.17 -8.72
N HIS A 38 20.52 -21.28 -8.57
CA HIS A 38 20.75 -22.51 -9.32
C HIS A 38 20.38 -22.32 -10.79
N ASP A 39 21.01 -23.08 -11.68
CA ASP A 39 20.81 -23.01 -13.14
C ASP A 39 19.55 -23.76 -13.62
N ARG A 40 18.87 -24.47 -12.72
CA ARG A 40 17.62 -25.20 -13.00
C ARG A 40 16.51 -24.78 -12.06
N THR A 41 15.28 -24.93 -12.55
CA THR A 41 14.08 -24.73 -11.74
C THR A 41 14.01 -25.72 -10.60
N LEU A 42 13.83 -25.22 -9.38
CA LEU A 42 13.61 -26.02 -8.17
C LEU A 42 12.14 -25.94 -7.76
N VAL A 43 11.58 -27.02 -7.23
CA VAL A 43 10.20 -27.03 -6.72
C VAL A 43 10.23 -27.24 -5.22
N ILE A 44 9.87 -26.21 -4.45
CA ILE A 44 9.94 -26.21 -2.99
C ILE A 44 8.55 -25.99 -2.42
N SER A 45 8.04 -26.96 -1.67
CA SER A 45 6.69 -26.91 -1.06
C SER A 45 5.57 -26.59 -2.06
N GLY A 46 5.68 -27.10 -3.30
CA GLY A 46 4.72 -26.86 -4.38
C GLY A 46 4.88 -25.55 -5.15
N ALA A 47 5.77 -24.65 -4.71
CA ALA A 47 6.11 -23.44 -5.45
C ALA A 47 7.32 -23.68 -6.37
N SER A 48 7.25 -23.13 -7.60
CA SER A 48 8.33 -23.18 -8.57
C SER A 48 9.29 -22.02 -8.34
N PHE A 49 10.58 -22.33 -8.25
CA PHE A 49 11.69 -21.39 -8.11
C PHE A 49 12.49 -21.43 -9.40
N GLU A 50 12.41 -20.38 -10.19
CA GLU A 50 13.03 -20.36 -11.52
C GLU A 50 14.47 -19.87 -11.46
N PRO A 51 15.34 -20.40 -12.33
CA PRO A 51 16.72 -19.97 -12.43
C PRO A 51 16.71 -18.55 -13.00
N ASP A 52 16.99 -17.56 -12.17
CA ASP A 52 17.03 -16.18 -12.62
C ASP A 52 18.30 -15.48 -12.16
N SER A 53 19.09 -15.08 -13.15
CA SER A 53 20.42 -14.47 -13.03
C SER A 53 20.45 -13.13 -12.28
N GLY A 54 19.27 -12.57 -11.98
CA GLY A 54 19.16 -11.31 -11.26
C GLY A 54 19.56 -11.40 -9.79
N PHE A 55 19.19 -12.48 -9.10
CA PHE A 55 19.37 -12.58 -7.66
C PHE A 55 20.81 -12.98 -7.29
N SER A 56 21.64 -12.00 -6.95
CA SER A 56 22.85 -12.25 -6.17
C SER A 56 22.58 -11.97 -4.69
N ALA A 57 22.93 -12.92 -3.84
CA ALA A 57 22.95 -12.67 -2.39
C ALA A 57 24.12 -11.74 -2.08
N SER A 58 23.86 -10.43 -2.03
CA SER A 58 24.78 -9.48 -1.37
C SER A 58 24.91 -9.84 0.11
N GLU A 59 25.97 -9.31 0.74
CA GLU A 59 26.32 -9.61 2.13
C GLU A 59 25.10 -9.51 3.07
N ILE A 60 24.68 -10.63 3.64
CA ILE A 60 23.58 -10.68 4.61
C ILE A 60 24.15 -10.26 5.97
N ARG A 61 23.98 -9.00 6.34
CA ARG A 61 24.34 -8.49 7.67
C ARG A 61 23.22 -8.73 8.67
N ALA A 62 23.55 -9.29 9.83
CA ALA A 62 22.62 -9.48 10.95
C ALA A 62 23.18 -8.78 12.18
N SER A 63 22.45 -7.79 12.70
CA SER A 63 22.73 -7.12 13.97
C SER A 63 21.70 -7.54 15.01
N ALA A 64 22.09 -7.50 16.29
CA ALA A 64 21.22 -7.79 17.44
C ALA A 64 20.52 -6.54 17.98
N ASP A 65 20.56 -5.42 17.26
CA ASP A 65 19.95 -4.15 17.64
C ASP A 65 18.61 -3.91 16.92
N PHE A 66 17.86 -2.92 17.40
CA PHE A 66 16.63 -2.44 16.76
C PHE A 66 16.91 -1.43 15.64
N SER A 67 18.18 -1.28 15.22
CA SER A 67 18.53 -0.35 14.15
C SER A 67 18.07 -0.92 12.81
N VAL A 68 17.35 -0.09 12.05
CA VAL A 68 16.88 -0.44 10.70
C VAL A 68 18.07 -0.48 9.73
N ASP A 69 19.10 0.34 9.98
CA ASP A 69 20.21 0.60 9.05
C ASP A 69 21.18 -0.58 8.88
N GLY A 70 21.06 -1.64 9.67
CA GLY A 70 21.97 -2.79 9.67
C GLY A 70 21.54 -3.98 8.82
N GLN A 71 20.34 -3.97 8.23
CA GLN A 71 19.71 -5.17 7.66
C GLN A 71 19.41 -5.11 6.16
N ASP A 72 19.94 -4.13 5.44
CA ASP A 72 19.75 -4.01 4.00
C ASP A 72 20.50 -5.12 3.26
N ALA A 73 19.74 -6.04 2.65
CA ALA A 73 20.26 -6.85 1.57
C ALA A 73 19.96 -6.12 0.26
N GLU A 74 20.99 -5.61 -0.40
CA GLU A 74 20.86 -5.06 -1.76
C GLU A 74 20.82 -6.23 -2.75
N GLY A 75 19.63 -6.64 -3.16
CA GLY A 75 19.46 -7.66 -4.18
C GLY A 75 19.22 -7.02 -5.54
N ALA A 76 20.05 -7.32 -6.53
CA ALA A 76 19.68 -7.15 -7.92
C ALA A 76 18.49 -8.06 -8.24
N LEU A 77 17.47 -7.55 -8.92
CA LEU A 77 16.32 -8.28 -9.41
C LEU A 77 16.25 -7.98 -10.91
N ARG A 78 16.42 -9.02 -11.72
CA ARG A 78 16.05 -9.00 -13.12
C ARG A 78 15.17 -10.21 -13.30
N SER A 79 13.93 -10.00 -13.65
CA SER A 79 12.98 -11.04 -14.01
C SER A 79 12.00 -10.44 -15.01
N ASP A 80 11.61 -11.21 -16.02
CA ASP A 80 10.49 -10.85 -16.90
C ASP A 80 9.15 -10.82 -16.16
N ARG A 81 9.07 -11.48 -14.99
CA ARG A 81 7.90 -11.45 -14.10
C ARG A 81 7.79 -10.20 -13.23
N ILE A 82 8.90 -9.51 -12.98
CA ILE A 82 8.93 -8.25 -12.24
C ILE A 82 8.96 -7.12 -13.28
N THR A 83 7.78 -6.72 -13.74
CA THR A 83 7.67 -5.67 -14.76
C THR A 83 7.82 -4.27 -14.13
N GLU A 84 8.38 -3.32 -14.89
CA GLU A 84 8.47 -1.92 -14.46
C GLU A 84 7.08 -1.34 -14.17
N THR A 85 6.09 -1.72 -14.97
CA THR A 85 4.69 -1.35 -14.75
C THR A 85 4.18 -1.83 -13.40
N ASP A 86 4.46 -3.08 -13.00
CA ASP A 86 4.01 -3.60 -11.70
C ASP A 86 4.72 -2.93 -10.52
N ILE A 87 6.00 -2.55 -10.68
CA ILE A 87 6.75 -1.79 -9.66
C ILE A 87 6.14 -0.39 -9.48
N LEU A 88 5.91 0.34 -10.58
CA LEU A 88 5.29 1.67 -10.53
C LEU A 88 3.87 1.60 -9.99
N ASP A 89 3.17 0.51 -10.26
CA ASP A 89 1.85 0.20 -9.72
C ASP A 89 1.91 -0.29 -8.26
N GLY A 90 3.06 -0.22 -7.57
CA GLY A 90 3.19 -0.56 -6.15
C GLY A 90 2.80 -2.00 -5.81
N ARG A 91 2.75 -2.91 -6.80
CA ARG A 91 2.32 -4.30 -6.62
C ARG A 91 3.30 -5.13 -5.79
N TRP A 92 4.53 -4.65 -5.69
CA TRP A 92 5.63 -5.25 -4.93
C TRP A 92 5.85 -4.55 -3.58
N ASP A 93 5.11 -3.48 -3.29
CA ASP A 93 5.26 -2.73 -2.05
C ASP A 93 4.95 -3.62 -0.85
N ASN A 94 5.89 -3.67 0.10
CA ASN A 94 5.78 -4.46 1.31
C ASN A 94 5.53 -5.97 1.07
N ALA A 95 5.83 -6.48 -0.14
CA ALA A 95 5.70 -7.91 -0.44
C ALA A 95 6.54 -8.73 0.53
N ALA A 96 5.98 -9.84 1.05
CA ALA A 96 6.71 -10.67 1.99
C ALA A 96 7.81 -11.42 1.25
N ILE A 97 9.01 -11.48 1.83
CA ILE A 97 10.15 -12.21 1.26
C ILE A 97 10.72 -13.19 2.27
N GLU A 98 11.00 -14.39 1.79
CA GLU A 98 11.72 -15.44 2.48
C GLU A 98 12.96 -15.82 1.68
N VAL A 99 14.11 -15.83 2.35
CA VAL A 99 15.39 -16.25 1.78
C VAL A 99 15.75 -17.60 2.38
N TRP A 100 15.92 -18.60 1.53
CA TRP A 100 16.20 -19.97 1.89
C TRP A 100 17.59 -20.37 1.41
N ARG A 101 18.27 -21.21 2.20
CA ARG A 101 19.42 -22.00 1.73
C ARG A 101 18.91 -23.42 1.53
N VAL A 102 19.11 -23.98 0.33
CA VAL A 102 18.46 -25.21 -0.13
C VAL A 102 19.51 -26.11 -0.77
N ASN A 103 19.50 -27.41 -0.44
CA ASN A 103 20.23 -28.39 -1.25
C ASN A 103 19.46 -28.62 -2.56
N TRP A 104 20.07 -28.35 -3.71
CA TRP A 104 19.41 -28.50 -5.01
C TRP A 104 19.27 -29.97 -5.44
N GLU A 105 20.00 -30.91 -4.85
CA GLU A 105 19.80 -32.36 -5.05
C GLU A 105 18.60 -32.88 -4.25
N ASP A 106 18.38 -32.34 -3.04
CA ASP A 106 17.26 -32.67 -2.17
C ASP A 106 16.68 -31.42 -1.50
N VAL A 107 15.64 -30.85 -2.11
CA VAL A 107 14.96 -29.64 -1.66
C VAL A 107 14.27 -29.75 -0.29
N ALA A 108 14.13 -30.98 0.26
CA ALA A 108 13.68 -31.16 1.63
C ALA A 108 14.73 -30.65 2.63
N GLN A 109 16.01 -30.73 2.27
CA GLN A 109 17.13 -30.21 3.04
C GLN A 109 17.27 -28.71 2.77
N ARG A 110 16.59 -27.92 3.61
CA ARG A 110 16.60 -26.46 3.52
C ARG A 110 16.50 -25.80 4.87
N VAL A 111 16.97 -24.57 4.94
CA VAL A 111 16.83 -23.70 6.11
C VAL A 111 16.39 -22.31 5.69
N LEU A 112 15.40 -21.76 6.41
CA LEU A 112 15.01 -20.37 6.26
C LEU A 112 16.10 -19.47 6.84
N MET A 113 16.76 -18.71 5.98
CA MET A 113 17.86 -17.80 6.32
C MET A 113 17.38 -16.42 6.72
N ARG A 114 16.31 -15.90 6.10
CA ARG A 114 15.72 -14.61 6.47
C ARG A 114 14.25 -14.56 6.10
N ARG A 115 13.47 -13.82 6.89
CA ARG A 115 12.11 -13.39 6.55
C ARG A 115 12.02 -11.89 6.73
N GLY A 116 11.35 -11.22 5.80
CA GLY A 116 11.20 -9.77 5.83
C GLY A 116 10.16 -9.31 4.81
N ASN A 117 10.24 -8.03 4.46
CA ASN A 117 9.38 -7.41 3.45
C ASN A 117 10.24 -6.66 2.45
N LEU A 118 9.79 -6.59 1.19
CA LEU A 118 10.39 -5.69 0.21
C LEU A 118 10.14 -4.23 0.62
N GLY A 119 11.23 -3.49 0.77
CA GLY A 119 11.27 -2.06 1.01
C GLY A 119 11.33 -1.28 -0.32
N GLN A 120 12.20 -0.28 -0.39
CA GLN A 120 12.32 0.52 -1.60
C GLN A 120 12.91 -0.31 -2.76
N ILE A 121 12.25 -0.29 -3.92
CA ILE A 121 12.80 -0.83 -5.16
C ILE A 121 13.38 0.34 -5.96
N ARG A 122 14.70 0.36 -6.12
CA ARG A 122 15.43 1.38 -6.90
C ARG A 122 15.76 0.85 -8.29
N ARG A 123 15.67 1.72 -9.29
CA ARG A 123 16.01 1.38 -10.67
C ARG A 123 17.46 1.77 -11.00
N GLY A 124 18.29 0.79 -11.30
CA GLY A 124 19.57 0.99 -12.01
C GLY A 124 19.37 1.01 -13.53
N LYS A 125 20.44 1.18 -14.32
CA LYS A 125 20.32 1.24 -15.79
C LYS A 125 19.83 -0.07 -16.45
N GLN A 126 20.04 -1.22 -15.80
CA GLN A 126 19.71 -2.55 -16.34
C GLN A 126 19.23 -3.55 -15.27
N VAL A 127 19.12 -3.11 -14.02
CA VAL A 127 18.92 -3.96 -12.84
C VAL A 127 18.05 -3.21 -11.84
N PHE A 128 17.08 -3.87 -11.22
CA PHE A 128 16.35 -3.33 -10.08
C PHE A 128 17.07 -3.73 -8.80
N VAL A 129 17.18 -2.83 -7.82
CA VAL A 129 17.71 -3.15 -6.49
C VAL A 129 16.56 -3.06 -5.51
N ALA A 130 16.19 -4.17 -4.88
CA ALA A 130 15.19 -4.15 -3.83
C ALA A 130 15.87 -4.24 -2.45
N GLU A 131 15.49 -3.31 -1.58
CA GLU A 131 15.81 -3.34 -0.16
C GLU A 131 14.97 -4.44 0.51
N VAL A 132 15.59 -5.31 1.32
CA VAL A 132 14.86 -6.27 2.17
C VAL A 132 14.84 -5.75 3.60
N ARG A 133 13.68 -5.26 4.04
CA ARG A 133 13.47 -4.78 5.40
C ARG A 133 13.21 -5.92 6.35
N SER A 134 13.76 -5.77 7.55
CA SER A 134 13.52 -6.68 8.65
C SER A 134 12.09 -6.53 9.21
N LEU A 135 11.69 -7.50 10.03
CA LEU A 135 10.43 -7.42 10.79
C LEU A 135 10.42 -6.29 11.83
N THR A 136 11.58 -5.73 12.20
CA THR A 136 11.65 -4.63 13.18
C THR A 136 11.23 -3.29 12.61
N HIS A 137 11.13 -3.15 11.28
CA HIS A 137 10.65 -1.91 10.65
C HIS A 137 9.24 -1.51 11.16
N PHE A 138 8.38 -2.48 11.48
CA PHE A 138 7.05 -2.22 12.05
C PHE A 138 7.11 -1.55 13.43
N LEU A 139 8.17 -1.80 14.22
CA LEU A 139 8.33 -1.25 15.57
C LEU A 139 8.77 0.23 15.56
N ASN A 140 9.33 0.69 14.44
CA ASN A 140 9.81 2.07 14.30
C ASN A 140 8.77 3.01 13.65
N GLN A 141 7.51 2.55 13.53
CA GLN A 141 6.43 3.38 13.03
C GLN A 141 5.86 4.23 14.17
N PRO A 142 5.64 5.54 13.97
CA PRO A 142 4.97 6.35 14.97
C PRO A 142 3.53 5.84 15.14
N VAL A 143 3.25 5.24 16.30
CA VAL A 143 1.91 4.80 16.69
C VAL A 143 1.34 5.78 17.70
N GLY A 144 0.12 6.23 17.47
CA GLY A 144 -0.57 7.14 18.38
C GLY A 144 -1.53 8.04 17.63
N ARG A 145 -2.09 8.99 18.36
CA ARG A 145 -3.00 10.00 17.83
C ARG A 145 -2.48 11.37 18.16
N THR A 146 -2.65 12.28 17.22
CA THR A 146 -2.39 13.71 17.42
C THR A 146 -3.69 14.41 17.74
N TYR A 147 -3.67 15.33 18.72
CA TYR A 147 -4.77 16.26 18.92
C TYR A 147 -4.76 17.28 17.79
N GLN A 148 -5.76 17.22 16.91
CA GLN A 148 -5.87 18.08 15.74
C GLN A 148 -7.33 18.43 15.44
N TYR A 149 -7.53 19.52 14.70
CA TYR A 149 -8.87 19.99 14.31
C TYR A 149 -9.64 18.98 13.45
N TYR A 150 -8.95 18.36 12.48
CA TYR A 150 -9.55 17.42 11.53
C TYR A 150 -9.73 16.01 12.12
N CYS A 151 -10.69 15.26 11.58
CA CYS A 151 -10.87 13.85 11.92
C CYS A 151 -9.64 13.02 11.50
N ASP A 152 -9.11 12.22 12.43
CA ASP A 152 -8.03 11.26 12.16
C ASP A 152 -8.52 9.86 11.79
N ALA A 153 -9.84 9.63 11.74
CA ALA A 153 -10.41 8.34 11.34
C ALA A 153 -10.53 8.24 9.81
N GLU A 154 -10.42 7.01 9.29
CA GLU A 154 -10.71 6.73 7.90
C GLU A 154 -12.22 6.59 7.68
N LEU A 155 -12.73 7.10 6.56
CA LEU A 155 -14.16 7.08 6.32
C LEU A 155 -14.64 5.64 6.18
N GLY A 156 -15.57 5.23 7.04
CA GLY A 156 -16.10 3.87 7.08
C GLY A 156 -15.24 2.85 7.85
N ASP A 157 -14.14 3.28 8.47
CA ASP A 157 -13.43 2.42 9.44
C ASP A 157 -14.28 2.17 10.70
N ALA A 158 -13.80 1.30 11.60
CA ALA A 158 -14.50 0.97 12.84
C ALA A 158 -14.67 2.17 13.79
N ARG A 159 -13.80 3.18 13.70
CA ARG A 159 -13.85 4.39 14.55
C ARG A 159 -14.88 5.38 14.02
N CYS A 160 -15.06 5.44 12.71
CA CYS A 160 -16.02 6.25 11.99
C CYS A 160 -17.42 5.61 12.01
N GLY A 161 -17.55 4.35 11.62
CA GLY A 161 -18.81 3.60 11.63
C GLY A 161 -19.80 3.96 10.51
N VAL A 162 -19.46 4.86 9.58
CA VAL A 162 -20.30 5.16 8.41
C VAL A 162 -20.34 3.96 7.48
N ASN A 163 -21.53 3.44 7.18
CA ASN A 163 -21.67 2.38 6.19
C ASN A 163 -21.60 2.94 4.75
N LEU A 164 -20.42 2.84 4.14
CA LEU A 164 -20.18 3.27 2.76
C LEU A 164 -20.83 2.40 1.68
N ALA A 165 -21.39 1.23 2.04
CA ALA A 165 -22.18 0.43 1.10
C ALA A 165 -23.61 0.99 0.91
N THR A 166 -23.99 2.02 1.66
CA THR A 166 -25.30 2.68 1.50
C THR A 166 -25.36 3.36 0.13
N PRO A 167 -26.44 3.19 -0.68
CA PRO A 167 -26.55 3.79 -2.01
C PRO A 167 -26.43 5.32 -2.06
N SER A 168 -26.66 6.01 -0.95
CA SER A 168 -26.43 7.46 -0.83
C SER A 168 -24.94 7.83 -0.80
N TYR A 169 -24.05 6.90 -0.42
CA TYR A 169 -22.62 7.13 -0.26
C TYR A 169 -21.78 6.37 -1.29
N SER A 170 -22.41 5.64 -2.19
CA SER A 170 -21.72 4.90 -3.22
C SER A 170 -22.48 4.84 -4.52
N GLY A 171 -21.77 4.64 -5.61
CA GLY A 171 -22.38 4.36 -6.91
C GLY A 171 -21.45 3.54 -7.79
N SER A 172 -21.99 3.11 -8.93
CA SER A 172 -21.21 2.47 -9.99
C SER A 172 -21.38 3.25 -11.27
N GLY A 173 -20.37 3.17 -12.13
CA GLY A 173 -20.40 3.77 -13.45
C GLY A 173 -19.38 3.11 -14.37
N SER A 174 -19.35 3.59 -15.60
CA SER A 174 -18.30 3.26 -16.55
C SER A 174 -17.76 4.51 -17.23
N VAL A 175 -16.55 4.42 -17.76
CA VAL A 175 -15.90 5.51 -18.51
C VAL A 175 -16.63 5.69 -19.84
N ALA A 176 -17.29 6.84 -20.01
CA ALA A 176 -17.98 7.19 -21.25
C ALA A 176 -17.11 8.03 -22.20
N LEU A 177 -16.20 8.83 -21.64
CA LEU A 177 -15.23 9.62 -22.40
C LEU A 177 -13.98 9.84 -21.54
N VAL A 178 -12.81 9.61 -22.12
CA VAL A 178 -11.52 9.97 -21.50
C VAL A 178 -11.19 11.41 -21.87
N SER A 179 -10.98 12.26 -20.86
CA SER A 179 -10.70 13.70 -21.04
C SER A 179 -9.31 14.11 -20.52
N GLY A 180 -8.44 13.13 -20.26
CA GLY A 180 -7.06 13.26 -19.82
C GLY A 180 -6.54 11.92 -19.28
N ASP A 181 -5.28 11.88 -18.83
CA ASP A 181 -4.67 10.70 -18.20
C ASP A 181 -5.31 10.32 -16.85
N ARG A 182 -5.92 11.29 -16.17
CA ARG A 182 -6.57 11.14 -14.86
C ARG A 182 -7.99 11.67 -14.79
N ALA A 183 -8.57 12.08 -15.91
CA ALA A 183 -9.89 12.70 -15.97
C ALA A 183 -10.78 11.98 -16.99
N PHE A 184 -12.04 11.74 -16.60
CA PHE A 184 -13.01 11.08 -17.46
C PHE A 184 -14.44 11.50 -17.13
N ARG A 185 -15.30 11.43 -18.15
CA ARG A 185 -16.75 11.56 -18.02
C ARG A 185 -17.36 10.17 -17.86
N THR A 186 -18.37 10.06 -17.01
CA THR A 186 -18.96 8.78 -16.62
C THR A 186 -20.30 8.56 -17.31
N ALA A 187 -20.60 7.30 -17.62
CA ALA A 187 -21.97 6.83 -17.72
C ALA A 187 -22.45 6.45 -16.31
N GLY A 188 -23.56 7.05 -15.87
CA GLY A 188 -24.04 6.95 -14.49
C GLY A 188 -23.60 8.13 -13.62
N LEU A 189 -23.97 8.08 -12.33
CA LEU A 189 -23.66 9.07 -11.29
C LEU A 189 -24.23 10.50 -11.46
N GLY A 190 -24.92 10.81 -12.56
CA GLY A 190 -25.52 12.13 -12.79
C GLY A 190 -26.58 12.55 -11.76
N GLY A 191 -27.10 11.63 -10.96
CA GLY A 191 -28.05 11.91 -9.87
C GLY A 191 -27.41 12.41 -8.57
N PHE A 192 -26.07 12.40 -8.46
CA PHE A 192 -25.37 12.91 -7.29
C PHE A 192 -25.05 14.40 -7.41
N ALA A 193 -25.02 15.10 -6.29
CA ALA A 193 -24.58 16.49 -6.25
C ALA A 193 -23.09 16.62 -6.62
N ALA A 194 -22.70 17.77 -7.19
CA ALA A 194 -21.29 18.09 -7.38
C ALA A 194 -20.52 17.99 -6.04
N ASN A 195 -19.24 17.63 -6.11
CA ASN A 195 -18.35 17.38 -4.98
C ASN A 195 -18.77 16.23 -4.03
N TRP A 196 -19.84 15.48 -4.33
CA TRP A 196 -20.25 14.35 -3.47
C TRP A 196 -19.17 13.27 -3.33
N PHE A 197 -18.40 13.02 -4.39
CA PHE A 197 -17.31 12.05 -4.39
C PHE A 197 -15.91 12.69 -4.29
N ALA A 198 -15.80 14.02 -4.14
CA ALA A 198 -14.49 14.66 -3.96
C ALA A 198 -13.84 14.22 -2.65
N LEU A 199 -12.54 13.91 -2.67
CA LEU A 199 -11.80 13.22 -1.60
C LEU A 199 -12.34 11.83 -1.27
N GLY A 200 -13.06 11.23 -2.22
CA GLY A 200 -13.55 9.86 -2.18
C GLY A 200 -12.59 8.91 -2.90
N ARG A 201 -13.05 7.68 -3.13
CA ARG A 201 -12.25 6.64 -3.77
C ARG A 201 -13.04 6.01 -4.91
N VAL A 202 -12.35 5.80 -6.02
CA VAL A 202 -12.77 4.92 -7.12
C VAL A 202 -12.06 3.58 -6.93
N GLU A 203 -12.80 2.48 -7.07
CA GLU A 203 -12.28 1.13 -7.20
C GLU A 203 -12.67 0.61 -8.59
N TRP A 204 -11.68 0.33 -9.42
CA TRP A 204 -11.89 -0.15 -10.78
C TRP A 204 -12.35 -1.61 -10.76
N THR A 205 -13.43 -1.92 -11.47
CA THR A 205 -14.04 -3.26 -11.50
C THR A 205 -13.71 -4.02 -12.79
N SER A 206 -13.22 -3.33 -13.82
CA SER A 206 -12.78 -3.92 -15.09
C SER A 206 -11.64 -3.12 -15.71
N GLY A 207 -11.17 -3.54 -16.89
CA GLY A 207 -10.08 -2.90 -17.61
C GLY A 207 -8.70 -3.24 -17.04
N ALA A 208 -7.67 -2.56 -17.53
CA ALA A 208 -6.29 -2.76 -17.08
C ALA A 208 -6.08 -2.40 -15.61
N ASN A 209 -6.94 -1.54 -15.07
CA ASN A 209 -6.90 -1.09 -13.67
C ASN A 209 -7.75 -1.94 -12.72
N ALA A 210 -8.38 -3.04 -13.15
CA ALA A 210 -9.26 -3.84 -12.30
C ALA A 210 -8.64 -4.20 -10.93
N GLY A 211 -9.39 -3.98 -9.85
CA GLY A 211 -8.98 -4.15 -8.46
C GLY A 211 -8.14 -3.00 -7.88
N ARG A 212 -7.78 -1.99 -8.68
CA ARG A 212 -7.00 -0.83 -8.23
C ARG A 212 -7.90 0.25 -7.67
N ARG A 213 -7.37 1.00 -6.71
CA ARG A 213 -8.05 2.14 -6.07
C ARG A 213 -7.35 3.43 -6.45
N ALA A 214 -8.12 4.49 -6.66
CA ALA A 214 -7.63 5.83 -6.89
C ALA A 214 -8.47 6.86 -6.13
N GLU A 215 -7.82 7.92 -5.66
CA GLU A 215 -8.49 9.00 -4.94
C GLU A 215 -9.06 10.03 -5.92
N VAL A 216 -10.22 10.56 -5.59
CA VAL A 216 -10.94 11.53 -6.42
C VAL A 216 -10.56 12.94 -5.96
N SER A 217 -9.99 13.76 -6.84
CA SER A 217 -9.75 15.17 -6.55
C SER A 217 -11.01 16.01 -6.77
N ILE A 218 -11.69 15.80 -7.91
CA ILE A 218 -12.82 16.61 -8.34
C ILE A 218 -13.95 15.69 -8.81
N HIS A 219 -15.16 16.01 -8.38
CA HIS A 219 -16.41 15.47 -8.92
C HIS A 219 -17.31 16.63 -9.33
N SER A 220 -17.55 16.81 -10.63
CA SER A 220 -18.45 17.84 -11.15
C SER A 220 -19.54 17.23 -12.01
N ILE A 221 -20.66 17.96 -12.17
CA ILE A 221 -21.74 17.57 -13.08
C ILE A 221 -21.71 18.54 -14.27
N VAL A 222 -21.47 18.02 -15.47
CA VAL A 222 -21.41 18.79 -16.73
C VAL A 222 -22.44 18.23 -17.70
N ALA A 223 -23.38 19.07 -18.11
CA ALA A 223 -24.49 18.70 -19.00
C ALA A 223 -25.18 17.39 -18.57
N GLY A 224 -25.50 17.26 -17.28
CA GLY A 224 -26.22 16.12 -16.70
C GLY A 224 -25.41 14.85 -16.47
N ALA A 225 -24.11 14.84 -16.76
CA ALA A 225 -23.23 13.70 -16.52
C ALA A 225 -22.13 14.04 -15.53
N ALA A 226 -21.70 13.06 -14.74
CA ALA A 226 -20.58 13.26 -13.83
C ALA A 226 -19.25 13.24 -14.59
N GLN A 227 -18.36 14.14 -14.18
CA GLN A 227 -16.96 14.18 -14.56
C GLN A 227 -16.12 13.98 -13.30
N ILE A 228 -15.19 13.03 -13.39
CA ILE A 228 -14.30 12.64 -12.31
C ILE A 228 -12.88 12.98 -12.73
N THR A 229 -12.16 13.64 -11.83
CA THR A 229 -10.71 13.81 -11.93
C THR A 229 -10.07 13.12 -10.73
N LEU A 230 -9.11 12.24 -10.97
CA LEU A 230 -8.34 11.57 -9.94
C LEU A 230 -7.23 12.50 -9.42
N ILE A 231 -6.77 12.28 -8.20
CA ILE A 231 -5.64 13.03 -7.64
C ILE A 231 -4.39 12.73 -8.48
N GLU A 232 -4.05 11.45 -8.61
CA GLU A 232 -2.93 10.96 -9.41
C GLU A 232 -3.41 10.25 -10.66
N ALA A 233 -2.60 10.29 -11.72
CA ALA A 233 -2.84 9.49 -12.91
C ALA A 233 -2.56 8.01 -12.60
N PRO A 234 -3.49 7.08 -12.95
CA PRO A 234 -3.21 5.66 -12.82
C PRO A 234 -2.02 5.26 -13.71
N VAL A 235 -1.23 4.29 -13.23
CA VAL A 235 -0.06 3.78 -13.97
C VAL A 235 -0.47 3.11 -15.29
N ARG A 236 -1.62 2.44 -15.31
CA ARG A 236 -2.20 1.86 -16.53
C ARG A 236 -3.30 2.77 -17.05
N GLU A 237 -3.38 2.90 -18.37
CA GLU A 237 -4.30 3.83 -19.02
C GLU A 237 -5.77 3.54 -18.69
N ILE A 238 -6.54 4.62 -18.53
CA ILE A 238 -8.00 4.56 -18.42
C ILE A 238 -8.58 4.43 -19.83
N THR A 239 -9.40 3.40 -20.06
CA THR A 239 -9.99 3.12 -21.37
C THR A 239 -11.51 3.32 -21.34
N LEU A 240 -12.09 3.66 -22.50
CA LEU A 240 -13.54 3.74 -22.67
C LEU A 240 -14.21 2.40 -22.33
N GLY A 241 -15.27 2.45 -21.53
CA GLY A 241 -15.99 1.27 -21.06
C GLY A 241 -15.46 0.66 -19.76
N ASP A 242 -14.31 1.11 -19.25
CA ASP A 242 -13.80 0.65 -17.95
C ASP A 242 -14.83 0.93 -16.86
N GLY A 243 -15.21 -0.13 -16.14
CA GLY A 243 -16.20 -0.09 -15.08
C GLY A 243 -15.53 0.21 -13.74
N PHE A 244 -16.27 0.88 -12.86
CA PHE A 244 -15.80 1.19 -11.53
C PHE A 244 -16.93 1.34 -10.52
N PHE A 245 -16.55 1.19 -9.25
CA PHE A 245 -17.32 1.57 -8.08
C PHE A 245 -16.73 2.84 -7.46
N ILE A 246 -17.54 3.74 -6.94
CA ILE A 246 -17.10 4.99 -6.33
C ILE A 246 -17.76 5.17 -4.98
N GLN A 247 -17.01 5.67 -4.00
CA GLN A 247 -17.47 5.97 -2.65
C GLN A 247 -17.32 7.45 -2.35
N ALA A 248 -18.27 7.98 -1.57
CA ALA A 248 -18.33 9.38 -1.17
C ALA A 248 -17.05 9.78 -0.41
N GLY A 249 -16.60 11.01 -0.63
CA GLY A 249 -15.42 11.52 0.06
C GLY A 249 -15.72 12.26 1.34
N CYS A 250 -14.69 12.41 2.16
CA CYS A 250 -14.74 13.10 3.46
C CYS A 250 -13.55 14.04 3.57
N ASP A 251 -13.83 15.33 3.73
CA ASP A 251 -12.85 16.39 3.99
C ASP A 251 -12.30 16.39 5.43
N LYS A 252 -12.70 15.39 6.23
CA LYS A 252 -12.36 15.22 7.64
C LYS A 252 -12.84 16.38 8.54
N GLN A 253 -13.74 17.24 8.07
CA GLN A 253 -14.29 18.36 8.85
C GLN A 253 -15.54 17.95 9.65
N PHE A 254 -15.72 18.56 10.82
CA PHE A 254 -16.88 18.28 11.67
C PHE A 254 -18.21 18.67 11.01
N ALA A 255 -18.24 19.78 10.26
CA ALA A 255 -19.44 20.23 9.55
C ALA A 255 -19.91 19.18 8.53
N THR A 256 -19.01 18.71 7.68
CA THR A 256 -19.28 17.65 6.69
C THR A 256 -19.66 16.34 7.37
N CYS A 257 -18.95 15.95 8.44
CA CYS A 257 -19.28 14.75 9.22
C CYS A 257 -20.73 14.77 9.75
N ARG A 258 -21.18 15.93 10.26
CA ARG A 258 -22.54 16.11 10.78
C ARG A 258 -23.60 16.20 9.67
N ILE A 259 -23.34 16.98 8.62
CA ILE A 259 -24.35 17.30 7.60
C ILE A 259 -24.47 16.19 6.57
N LYS A 260 -23.35 15.74 5.99
CA LYS A 260 -23.35 14.75 4.90
C LYS A 260 -23.58 13.33 5.43
N PHE A 261 -22.98 13.00 6.56
CA PHE A 261 -22.96 11.64 7.11
C PHE A 261 -23.82 11.44 8.36
N GLY A 262 -24.34 12.52 8.97
CA GLY A 262 -25.08 12.41 10.22
C GLY A 262 -24.26 11.85 11.39
N ASN A 263 -22.92 11.86 11.29
CA ASN A 263 -22.04 11.02 12.10
C ASN A 263 -21.18 11.82 13.10
N GLY A 264 -21.67 12.99 13.54
CA GLY A 264 -20.92 13.88 14.44
C GLY A 264 -20.50 13.20 15.76
N VAL A 265 -21.26 12.21 16.25
CA VAL A 265 -20.97 11.47 17.50
C VAL A 265 -19.67 10.65 17.39
N ASN A 266 -19.36 10.13 16.21
CA ASN A 266 -18.14 9.35 15.97
C ASN A 266 -17.00 10.19 15.40
N PHE A 267 -17.11 11.52 15.39
CA PHE A 267 -16.03 12.40 14.98
C PHE A 267 -14.82 12.22 15.89
N ARG A 268 -13.64 12.06 15.29
CA ARG A 268 -12.41 11.77 16.04
C ARG A 268 -11.41 12.93 16.10
N GLY A 269 -11.71 14.05 15.44
CA GLY A 269 -10.95 15.29 15.60
C GLY A 269 -11.43 16.10 16.81
N PHE A 270 -10.79 17.25 17.00
CA PHE A 270 -11.06 18.18 18.10
C PHE A 270 -11.45 19.54 17.52
N PRO A 271 -12.73 19.77 17.17
CA PRO A 271 -13.15 20.96 16.43
C PRO A 271 -13.09 22.25 17.26
N ALA A 272 -12.97 22.12 18.59
CA ALA A 272 -12.85 23.24 19.52
C ALA A 272 -11.44 23.36 20.12
N ILE A 273 -10.44 22.68 19.54
CA ILE A 273 -9.05 22.83 20.02
C ILE A 273 -8.61 24.27 19.80
N PRO A 274 -8.23 25.02 20.86
CA PRO A 274 -7.74 26.38 20.69
C PRO A 274 -6.40 26.35 19.95
N GLY A 275 -6.18 27.31 19.05
CA GLY A 275 -4.88 27.49 18.40
C GLY A 275 -3.83 28.05 19.38
N ASP A 276 -2.57 27.95 18.99
CA ASP A 276 -1.41 28.36 19.81
C ASP A 276 -1.50 29.82 20.28
N ASP A 277 -2.10 30.70 19.48
CA ASP A 277 -2.35 32.11 19.83
C ASP A 277 -3.19 32.27 21.10
N THR A 278 -4.06 31.30 21.41
CA THR A 278 -4.88 31.31 22.63
C THR A 278 -4.02 31.09 23.88
N ILE A 279 -2.93 30.32 23.77
CA ILE A 279 -2.06 29.97 24.90
C ILE A 279 -1.27 31.20 25.37
N VAL A 280 -0.85 32.05 24.44
CA VAL A 280 -0.09 33.28 24.74
C VAL A 280 -0.98 34.50 25.02
N ARG A 281 -2.30 34.36 24.86
CA ARG A 281 -3.25 35.46 25.06
C ARG A 281 -3.42 35.73 26.56
N TYR A 282 -3.22 36.98 26.95
CA TYR A 282 -3.59 37.48 28.27
C TYR A 282 -4.93 38.23 28.21
N PRO A 283 -5.76 38.15 29.26
CA PRO A 283 -7.01 38.89 29.31
C PRO A 283 -6.75 40.39 29.37
N THR A 284 -7.38 41.14 28.47
CA THR A 284 -7.38 42.61 28.48
C THR A 284 -8.72 43.15 28.94
N GLN A 285 -8.69 44.24 29.71
CA GLN A 285 -9.90 44.95 30.09
C GLN A 285 -10.52 45.58 28.83
N GLY A 286 -11.78 45.23 28.54
CA GLY A 286 -12.46 45.62 27.29
C GLY A 286 -12.32 44.61 26.14
N GLY A 287 -11.50 43.56 26.28
CA GLY A 287 -11.59 42.38 25.40
C GLY A 287 -12.93 41.67 25.64
N GLY A 288 -13.61 41.20 24.59
CA GLY A 288 -14.94 40.58 24.63
C GLY A 288 -15.02 39.29 25.48
N ASN A 289 -14.88 39.42 26.80
CA ASN A 289 -14.85 38.37 27.81
C ASN A 289 -16.28 37.95 28.19
N THR A 290 -17.08 37.58 27.17
CA THR A 290 -18.52 37.34 27.30
C THR A 290 -18.88 35.87 27.49
N GLY A 291 -17.89 34.96 27.48
CA GLY A 291 -18.10 33.51 27.64
C GLY A 291 -18.72 32.82 26.41
N GLN A 292 -18.76 33.48 25.26
CA GLN A 292 -19.17 32.87 24.00
C GLN A 292 -18.10 31.89 23.48
N PRO A 293 -18.47 30.91 22.64
CA PRO A 293 -17.48 30.08 21.94
C PRO A 293 -16.44 30.95 21.23
N LEU A 294 -15.17 30.58 21.40
CA LEU A 294 -14.03 31.21 20.70
C LEU A 294 -14.11 30.96 19.19
#